data_AF-A0A2N8NCA7-F1
#
_entry.id   AF-A0A2N8NCA7-F1
#
_cell.length_a   1.000
_cell.length_b   1.000
_cell.length_c   1.000
_cell.angle_alpha   90.00
_cell.angle_beta   90.00
_cell.angle_gamma   90.00
#
_symmetry.space_group_name_H-M   'P 1'
#
loop_
_entity.id
_entity.type
_entity.pdbx_description
1 polymer ?
#
loop_
_entity_poly.entity_id
_entity_poly.type
_entity_poly.pdbx_seq_one_letter_code
_entity_poly.pdbx_strand_id
1 'polypeptide(L)'
;MRNHAQEYMVSAQYFAPRGKERLMFLGEQISHRHLFFNDRLIGILGDAGAGKSSFIKGMFPGLQLSNDDDIVNPRKIMQVRNPLNDIEDATTYHFDVRFQMAFMQMYEIADFVRSLLERKRRVVVEHFNLLYNALGRNADLLVGIGEEIIVARPGVFGPLPQSIYDIVHESLKYRKMAHSAEDITTLLLSDEFGVSDDEYYFSDVRNGFMLKFRHRPDIDIPRLEARVRERIAEHLHIAYHDEDHVRIGDRVIPCDGPRFHVRNTSEIIDFSLHKTLVEDPKTGHFCLIGFIDDPQEDVSNRNTHYFLARNYQ
;
A
#
# COMPACT_ATOMS: atom_id res chain seq x y z
N MET A 1 -17.48 1.35 28.58
CA MET A 1 -16.98 0.02 28.15
C MET A 1 -15.47 0.10 28.14
N ARG A 2 -14.75 -0.81 28.81
CA ARG A 2 -13.29 -0.92 28.66
C ARG A 2 -12.99 -1.44 27.26
N ASN A 3 -12.13 -0.75 26.52
CA ASN A 3 -11.65 -1.20 25.22
C ASN A 3 -10.40 -2.05 25.42
N HIS A 4 -10.58 -3.31 25.78
CA HIS A 4 -9.48 -4.23 26.10
C HIS A 4 -8.45 -4.37 24.97
N ALA A 5 -8.86 -4.21 23.71
CA ALA A 5 -7.94 -4.26 22.59
C ALA A 5 -6.97 -3.06 22.54
N GLN A 6 -7.38 -1.88 22.99
CA GLN A 6 -6.48 -0.73 23.17
C GLN A 6 -5.48 -0.95 24.32
N GLU A 7 -5.78 -1.84 25.28
CA GLU A 7 -4.89 -2.14 26.41
C GLU A 7 -3.75 -3.09 26.00
N TYR A 8 -3.96 -3.96 25.00
CA TYR A 8 -3.03 -5.04 24.66
C TYR A 8 -2.35 -4.92 23.30
N MET A 9 -2.88 -4.10 22.38
CA MET A 9 -2.36 -3.99 21.01
C MET A 9 -1.92 -2.56 20.70
N VAL A 10 -0.61 -2.39 20.51
CA VAL A 10 -0.02 -1.12 20.05
C VAL A 10 -0.15 -0.98 18.54
N SER A 11 0.38 -1.95 17.79
CA SER A 11 0.33 -1.99 16.33
C SER A 11 0.50 -3.40 15.77
N ALA A 12 -0.01 -3.63 14.57
CA ALA A 12 0.26 -4.78 13.73
C ALA A 12 0.82 -4.32 12.38
N GLN A 13 1.74 -5.10 11.82
CA GLN A 13 2.38 -4.81 10.54
C GLN A 13 2.12 -5.96 9.55
N TYR A 14 1.85 -5.60 8.31
CA TYR A 14 1.61 -6.53 7.20
C TYR A 14 2.44 -6.09 5.99
N PHE A 15 2.85 -7.04 5.15
CA PHE A 15 3.29 -6.69 3.80
C PHE A 15 2.13 -6.07 3.04
N ALA A 16 2.36 -5.02 2.28
CA ALA A 16 1.36 -4.47 1.39
C ALA A 16 1.44 -5.21 0.03
N PRO A 17 0.55 -6.18 -0.23
CA PRO A 17 0.64 -6.99 -1.44
C PRO A 17 0.47 -6.11 -2.67
N ARG A 18 1.16 -6.46 -3.75
CA ARG A 18 0.88 -5.91 -5.08
C ARG A 18 -0.41 -6.51 -5.63
N GLY A 19 -1.11 -5.77 -6.47
CA GLY A 19 -2.39 -6.20 -7.00
C GLY A 19 -3.59 -5.62 -6.27
N LYS A 20 -4.55 -5.10 -7.05
CA LYS A 20 -5.83 -4.55 -6.55
C LYS A 20 -6.62 -5.56 -5.72
N GLU A 21 -6.79 -6.78 -6.24
CA GLU A 21 -7.54 -7.85 -5.57
C GLU A 21 -6.88 -8.30 -4.27
N ARG A 22 -5.55 -8.46 -4.28
CA ARG A 22 -4.78 -8.87 -3.10
C ARG A 22 -4.84 -7.80 -2.00
N LEU A 23 -4.82 -6.52 -2.35
CA LEU A 23 -5.03 -5.42 -1.41
C LEU A 23 -6.45 -5.39 -0.84
N MET A 24 -7.46 -5.61 -1.68
CA MET A 24 -8.86 -5.72 -1.22
C MET A 24 -9.02 -6.88 -0.24
N PHE A 25 -8.47 -8.04 -0.55
CA PHE A 25 -8.51 -9.21 0.33
C PHE A 25 -7.81 -8.94 1.66
N LEU A 26 -6.62 -8.31 1.64
CA LEU A 26 -5.94 -7.93 2.88
C LEU A 26 -6.75 -6.91 3.70
N GLY A 27 -7.41 -5.96 3.05
CA GLY A 27 -8.33 -5.01 3.69
C GLY A 27 -9.47 -5.72 4.44
N GLU A 28 -10.09 -6.73 3.81
CA GLU A 28 -11.12 -7.57 4.45
C GLU A 28 -10.56 -8.30 5.69
N GLN A 29 -9.37 -8.90 5.57
CA GLN A 29 -8.75 -9.61 6.70
C GLN A 29 -8.41 -8.66 7.86
N ILE A 30 -7.94 -7.45 7.55
CA ILE A 30 -7.64 -6.44 8.56
C ILE A 30 -8.91 -5.92 9.22
N SER A 31 -10.01 -5.72 8.48
CA SER A 31 -11.27 -5.31 9.07
C SER A 31 -11.80 -6.38 10.04
N HIS A 32 -11.76 -7.66 9.66
CA HIS A 32 -12.17 -8.75 10.55
C HIS A 32 -11.35 -8.87 11.83
N ARG A 33 -10.04 -8.55 11.79
CA ARG A 33 -9.14 -8.67 12.95
C ARG A 33 -9.12 -7.43 13.83
N HIS A 34 -9.18 -6.26 13.22
CA HIS A 34 -8.83 -5.00 13.88
C HIS A 34 -9.99 -4.03 13.99
N LEU A 35 -11.05 -4.14 13.21
CA LEU A 35 -12.17 -3.20 13.26
C LEU A 35 -13.24 -3.69 14.25
N PHE A 36 -13.56 -2.85 15.23
CA PHE A 36 -14.65 -3.11 16.17
C PHE A 36 -15.90 -2.31 15.83
N PHE A 37 -17.03 -2.81 16.35
CA PHE A 37 -18.32 -2.15 16.20
C PHE A 37 -18.32 -0.70 16.71
N ASN A 38 -17.59 -0.42 17.79
CA ASN A 38 -17.54 0.91 18.40
C ASN A 38 -16.52 1.86 17.75
N ASP A 39 -15.69 1.38 16.82
CA ASP A 39 -14.78 2.26 16.10
C ASP A 39 -15.56 3.10 15.09
N ARG A 40 -15.52 4.41 15.29
CA ARG A 40 -16.25 5.39 14.49
C ARG A 40 -15.33 6.28 13.70
N LEU A 41 -14.13 6.57 14.16
CA LEU A 41 -13.17 7.37 13.43
C LEU A 41 -12.02 6.49 12.96
N ILE A 42 -11.92 6.28 11.66
CA ILE A 42 -10.86 5.48 11.04
C ILE A 42 -9.98 6.41 10.22
N GLY A 43 -8.71 6.55 10.61
CA GLY A 43 -7.75 7.40 9.91
C GLY A 43 -6.92 6.57 8.94
N ILE A 44 -6.97 6.90 7.65
CA ILE A 44 -6.15 6.29 6.61
C ILE A 44 -5.01 7.25 6.27
N LEU A 45 -3.79 6.72 6.25
CA LEU A 45 -2.55 7.46 6.05
C LEU A 45 -1.75 6.81 4.92
N GLY A 46 -1.09 7.62 4.12
CA GLY A 46 -0.32 7.16 2.96
C GLY A 46 -0.52 8.05 1.75
N ASP A 47 0.37 7.93 0.79
CA ASP A 47 0.42 8.83 -0.35
C ASP A 47 -0.39 8.36 -1.57
N ALA A 48 -0.50 9.23 -2.56
CA ALA A 48 -1.14 8.89 -3.84
C ALA A 48 -0.42 7.71 -4.50
N GLY A 49 -1.21 6.76 -5.00
CA GLY A 49 -0.67 5.51 -5.53
C GLY A 49 -0.08 4.58 -4.46
N ALA A 50 -0.54 4.63 -3.21
CA ALA A 50 -0.25 3.60 -2.20
C ALA A 50 -1.25 2.43 -2.19
N GLY A 51 -2.36 2.55 -2.93
CA GLY A 51 -3.43 1.55 -2.99
C GLY A 51 -4.52 1.74 -1.94
N LYS A 52 -4.68 2.97 -1.42
CA LYS A 52 -5.66 3.31 -0.36
C LYS A 52 -7.09 2.97 -0.75
N SER A 53 -7.53 3.33 -1.96
CA SER A 53 -8.90 3.09 -2.42
C SER A 53 -9.26 1.61 -2.44
N SER A 54 -8.41 0.77 -3.04
CA SER A 54 -8.58 -0.70 -3.07
C SER A 54 -8.61 -1.27 -1.65
N PHE A 55 -7.72 -0.81 -0.78
CA PHE A 55 -7.68 -1.24 0.60
C PHE A 55 -8.95 -0.86 1.39
N ILE A 56 -9.43 0.39 1.25
CA ILE A 56 -10.66 0.88 1.89
C ILE A 56 -11.88 0.08 1.39
N LYS A 57 -11.98 -0.21 0.08
CA LYS A 57 -13.05 -1.05 -0.48
C LYS A 57 -13.05 -2.46 0.11
N GLY A 58 -11.87 -3.02 0.38
CA GLY A 58 -11.71 -4.29 1.09
C GLY A 58 -12.17 -4.21 2.54
N MET A 59 -11.77 -3.17 3.26
CA MET A 59 -12.16 -2.98 4.67
C MET A 59 -13.65 -2.67 4.86
N PHE A 60 -14.24 -1.93 3.93
CA PHE A 60 -15.63 -1.46 3.98
C PHE A 60 -16.34 -1.74 2.65
N PRO A 61 -16.75 -3.00 2.40
CA PRO A 61 -17.46 -3.37 1.18
C PRO A 61 -18.72 -2.51 0.97
N GLY A 62 -18.90 -1.99 -0.26
CA GLY A 62 -20.01 -1.11 -0.62
C GLY A 62 -19.85 0.36 -0.21
N LEU A 63 -18.78 0.72 0.50
CA LEU A 63 -18.48 2.13 0.80
C LEU A 63 -18.10 2.87 -0.49
N GLN A 64 -18.95 3.81 -0.88
CA GLN A 64 -18.64 4.72 -1.98
C GLN A 64 -17.63 5.78 -1.51
N LEU A 65 -16.49 5.90 -2.21
CA LEU A 65 -15.46 6.88 -1.91
C LEU A 65 -15.87 8.27 -2.45
N SER A 66 -15.35 9.34 -1.83
CA SER A 66 -15.59 10.73 -2.26
C SER A 66 -14.79 11.08 -3.51
N ASN A 67 -13.60 10.49 -3.59
CA ASN A 67 -12.71 10.47 -4.73
C ASN A 67 -12.14 9.05 -4.80
N ASP A 68 -12.10 8.49 -5.99
CA ASP A 68 -11.43 7.24 -6.28
C ASP A 68 -10.52 7.46 -7.49
N ASP A 69 -9.63 6.52 -7.74
CA ASP A 69 -8.63 6.53 -8.80
C ASP A 69 -9.21 6.80 -10.21
N ASP A 70 -10.52 6.61 -10.40
CA ASP A 70 -11.25 6.81 -11.67
C ASP A 70 -12.41 7.80 -11.62
N ILE A 71 -12.98 8.08 -10.43
CA ILE A 71 -14.26 8.80 -10.31
C ILE A 71 -14.23 9.80 -9.14
N VAL A 72 -14.46 11.06 -9.47
CA VAL A 72 -14.79 12.12 -8.50
C VAL A 72 -16.30 12.13 -8.30
N ASN A 73 -16.79 12.13 -7.05
CA ASN A 73 -18.24 12.22 -6.78
C ASN A 73 -18.62 13.61 -6.22
N PRO A 74 -19.11 14.55 -7.07
CA PRO A 74 -19.42 15.92 -6.64
C PRO A 74 -20.44 16.01 -5.51
N ARG A 75 -21.38 15.05 -5.43
CA ARG A 75 -22.39 15.01 -4.35
C ARG A 75 -21.74 14.72 -3.00
N LYS A 76 -20.70 13.88 -2.97
CA LYS A 76 -19.94 13.57 -1.75
C LYS A 76 -19.00 14.71 -1.34
N ILE A 77 -18.49 15.47 -2.30
CA ILE A 77 -17.66 16.65 -2.04
C ILE A 77 -18.44 17.69 -1.24
N MET A 78 -19.67 18.01 -1.67
CA MET A 78 -20.45 19.08 -1.07
C MET A 78 -21.19 18.70 0.23
N GLN A 79 -20.98 17.50 0.78
CA GLN A 79 -21.70 16.98 1.96
C GLN A 79 -21.58 17.87 3.20
N VAL A 80 -20.47 18.61 3.34
CA VAL A 80 -20.26 19.50 4.48
C VAL A 80 -21.16 20.74 4.44
N ARG A 81 -21.43 21.29 3.24
CA ARG A 81 -22.22 22.54 3.08
C ARG A 81 -23.69 22.30 2.79
N ASN A 82 -24.00 21.22 2.07
CA ASN A 82 -25.35 20.72 1.91
C ASN A 82 -25.41 19.34 2.56
N PRO A 83 -25.71 19.25 3.86
CA PRO A 83 -26.05 17.99 4.48
C PRO A 83 -27.33 17.48 3.81
N LEU A 84 -27.18 16.68 2.75
CA LEU A 84 -28.29 16.07 2.02
C LEU A 84 -29.12 15.25 3.02
N ASN A 85 -30.43 15.13 2.76
CA ASN A 85 -31.32 14.25 3.52
C ASN A 85 -30.77 12.80 3.60
N ASP A 86 -29.93 12.39 2.64
CA ASP A 86 -29.19 11.13 2.61
C ASP A 86 -28.21 10.91 3.79
N ILE A 87 -27.92 11.95 4.60
CA ILE A 87 -27.11 11.79 5.81
C ILE A 87 -27.79 10.86 6.84
N GLU A 88 -29.11 10.71 6.76
CA GLU A 88 -29.86 9.87 7.68
C GLU A 88 -29.66 8.37 7.42
N ASP A 89 -29.38 7.97 6.17
CA ASP A 89 -29.39 6.56 5.76
C ASP A 89 -28.01 5.88 5.79
N ALA A 90 -26.92 6.61 5.55
CA ALA A 90 -25.59 6.01 5.50
C ALA A 90 -25.02 5.73 6.91
N THR A 91 -24.48 4.52 7.11
CA THR A 91 -23.85 4.09 8.37
C THR A 91 -22.35 4.43 8.43
N THR A 92 -21.69 4.49 7.27
CA THR A 92 -20.26 4.79 7.12
C THR A 92 -20.04 5.86 6.05
N TYR A 93 -19.21 6.84 6.37
CA TYR A 93 -18.83 7.97 5.50
C TYR A 93 -17.37 7.89 5.12
N HIS A 94 -17.04 8.46 3.96
CA HIS A 94 -15.67 8.55 3.45
C HIS A 94 -15.30 10.01 3.19
N PHE A 95 -14.11 10.41 3.65
CA PHE A 95 -13.58 11.76 3.50
C PHE A 95 -12.12 11.71 3.09
N ASP A 96 -11.76 12.38 1.99
CA ASP A 96 -10.35 12.70 1.69
C ASP A 96 -10.06 14.16 2.06
N VAL A 97 -9.25 14.38 3.10
CA VAL A 97 -8.95 15.73 3.61
C VAL A 97 -8.25 16.60 2.56
N ARG A 98 -7.26 16.05 1.82
CA ARG A 98 -6.53 16.83 0.80
C ARG A 98 -7.49 17.31 -0.28
N PHE A 99 -8.40 16.44 -0.69
CA PHE A 99 -9.39 16.78 -1.71
C PHE A 99 -10.43 17.78 -1.21
N GLN A 100 -10.93 17.63 0.02
CA GLN A 100 -11.93 18.52 0.61
C GLN A 100 -11.39 19.94 0.87
N MET A 101 -10.11 20.06 1.22
CA MET A 101 -9.44 21.35 1.40
C MET A 101 -9.43 22.23 0.14
N ALA A 102 -9.65 21.65 -1.06
CA ALA A 102 -9.82 22.43 -2.28
C ALA A 102 -11.14 23.23 -2.32
N PHE A 103 -12.11 22.88 -1.48
CA PHE A 103 -13.46 23.46 -1.49
C PHE A 103 -13.88 24.08 -0.16
N MET A 104 -13.27 23.65 0.95
CA MET A 104 -13.70 23.93 2.31
C MET A 104 -12.52 24.27 3.21
N GLN A 105 -12.79 25.07 4.24
CA GLN A 105 -11.79 25.38 5.27
C GLN A 105 -11.65 24.20 6.24
N MET A 106 -10.45 24.01 6.81
CA MET A 106 -10.16 22.89 7.71
C MET A 106 -11.11 22.82 8.91
N TYR A 107 -11.52 23.96 9.45
CA TYR A 107 -12.47 23.99 10.58
C TYR A 107 -13.87 23.48 10.16
N GLU A 108 -14.34 23.80 8.94
CA GLU A 108 -15.62 23.30 8.41
C GLU A 108 -15.58 21.76 8.31
N ILE A 109 -14.45 21.21 7.83
CA ILE A 109 -14.24 19.76 7.73
C ILE A 109 -14.26 19.12 9.13
N ALA A 110 -13.53 19.70 10.09
CA ALA A 110 -13.47 19.18 11.46
C ALA A 110 -14.82 19.20 12.17
N ASP A 111 -15.57 20.29 12.04
CA ASP A 111 -16.92 20.42 12.63
C ASP A 111 -17.89 19.41 12.02
N PHE A 112 -17.81 19.19 10.70
CA PHE A 112 -18.63 18.18 10.03
C PHE A 112 -18.32 16.76 10.53
N VAL A 113 -17.04 16.39 10.59
CA VAL A 113 -16.64 15.08 11.15
C VAL A 113 -17.12 14.93 12.59
N ARG A 114 -16.99 15.98 13.43
CA ARG A 114 -17.50 15.96 14.81
C ARG A 114 -19.00 15.69 14.85
N SER A 115 -19.79 16.35 14.01
CA SER A 115 -21.24 16.16 13.94
C SER A 115 -21.64 14.72 13.58
N LEU A 116 -20.91 14.06 12.68
CA LEU A 116 -21.15 12.65 12.33
C LEU A 116 -20.82 11.71 13.49
N LEU A 117 -19.72 11.98 14.20
CA LEU A 117 -19.29 11.18 15.36
C LEU A 117 -20.29 11.29 16.53
N GLU A 118 -20.84 12.49 16.76
CA GLU A 118 -21.91 12.74 17.74
C GLU A 118 -23.19 11.95 17.42
N ARG A 119 -23.53 11.87 16.13
CA ARG A 119 -24.62 11.03 15.59
C ARG A 119 -24.30 9.54 15.53
N LYS A 120 -23.17 9.12 16.12
CA LYS A 120 -22.70 7.73 16.19
C LYS A 120 -22.46 7.09 14.80
N ARG A 121 -22.21 7.90 13.78
CA ARG A 121 -21.86 7.41 12.43
C ARG A 121 -20.37 7.10 12.35
N ARG A 122 -19.99 6.12 11.53
CA ARG A 122 -18.59 5.82 11.24
C ARG A 122 -18.08 6.74 10.11
N VAL A 123 -16.85 7.20 10.22
CA VAL A 123 -16.17 8.10 9.31
C VAL A 123 -14.78 7.54 9.03
N VAL A 124 -14.51 7.27 7.76
CA VAL A 124 -13.21 6.88 7.21
C VAL A 124 -12.58 8.11 6.60
N VAL A 125 -11.40 8.50 7.07
CA VAL A 125 -10.74 9.76 6.70
C VAL A 125 -9.37 9.48 6.11
N GLU A 126 -9.19 9.71 4.81
CA GLU A 126 -7.88 9.73 4.15
C GLU A 126 -7.13 11.02 4.47
N HIS A 127 -5.80 10.92 4.56
CA HIS A 127 -4.90 12.00 4.97
C HIS A 127 -5.26 12.56 6.35
N PHE A 128 -5.64 11.66 7.28
CA PHE A 128 -6.09 12.01 8.62
C PHE A 128 -5.07 12.82 9.43
N ASN A 129 -3.77 12.68 9.14
CA ASN A 129 -2.73 13.48 9.76
C ASN A 129 -2.93 15.00 9.60
N LEU A 130 -3.58 15.43 8.50
CA LEU A 130 -3.90 16.84 8.28
C LEU A 130 -5.09 17.31 9.15
N LEU A 131 -6.04 16.42 9.43
CA LEU A 131 -7.26 16.73 10.19
C LEU A 131 -7.04 16.64 11.71
N TYR A 132 -6.11 15.82 12.16
CA TYR A 132 -5.86 15.48 13.56
C TYR A 132 -5.85 16.70 14.50
N ASN A 133 -5.07 17.74 14.17
CA ASN A 133 -4.94 18.93 15.00
C ASN A 133 -6.25 19.72 15.10
N ALA A 134 -6.96 19.91 13.99
CA ALA A 134 -8.21 20.66 13.96
C ALA A 134 -9.38 19.90 14.63
N LEU A 135 -9.36 18.56 14.55
CA LEU A 135 -10.37 17.71 15.20
C LEU A 135 -10.15 17.62 16.71
N GLY A 136 -8.91 17.80 17.18
CA GLY A 136 -8.55 17.80 18.61
C GLY A 136 -8.60 16.41 19.27
N ARG A 137 -8.65 15.33 18.47
CA ARG A 137 -8.62 13.94 18.95
C ARG A 137 -8.00 13.01 17.91
N ASN A 138 -7.48 11.89 18.38
CA ASN A 138 -6.99 10.83 17.50
C ASN A 138 -8.14 9.94 16.99
N ALA A 139 -7.84 9.15 15.95
CA ALA A 139 -8.72 8.13 15.42
C ALA A 139 -8.86 6.94 16.38
N ASP A 140 -9.92 6.16 16.24
CA ASP A 140 -10.10 4.91 17.01
C ASP A 140 -9.20 3.80 16.43
N LEU A 141 -8.95 3.85 15.12
CA LEU A 141 -8.02 3.00 14.38
C LEU A 141 -7.27 3.85 13.33
N LEU A 142 -5.95 3.70 13.29
CA LEU A 142 -5.10 4.26 12.24
C LEU A 142 -4.62 3.15 11.32
N VAL A 143 -4.66 3.38 10.02
CA VAL A 143 -4.08 2.50 9.01
C VAL A 143 -3.15 3.28 8.11
N GLY A 144 -1.86 3.01 8.22
CA GLY A 144 -0.83 3.49 7.30
C GLY A 144 -0.63 2.52 6.15
N ILE A 145 -0.53 3.04 4.93
CA ILE A 145 -0.35 2.25 3.71
C ILE A 145 0.84 2.82 2.94
N GLY A 146 1.92 2.04 2.85
CA GLY A 146 3.16 2.33 2.13
C GLY A 146 3.67 1.08 1.44
N GLU A 147 4.93 0.72 1.65
CA GLU A 147 5.44 -0.63 1.35
C GLU A 147 4.90 -1.69 2.32
N GLU A 148 4.72 -1.29 3.57
CA GLU A 148 4.02 -2.03 4.60
C GLU A 148 2.63 -1.43 4.88
N ILE A 149 1.77 -2.25 5.49
CA ILE A 149 0.53 -1.77 6.10
C ILE A 149 0.70 -1.81 7.62
N ILE A 150 0.55 -0.64 8.25
CA ILE A 150 0.64 -0.47 9.70
C ILE A 150 -0.77 -0.22 10.22
N VAL A 151 -1.26 -1.11 11.08
CA VAL A 151 -2.54 -0.94 11.77
C VAL A 151 -2.26 -0.63 13.22
N ALA A 152 -2.70 0.53 13.71
CA ALA A 152 -2.41 0.97 15.07
C ALA A 152 -3.65 1.50 15.78
N ARG A 153 -3.70 1.29 17.10
CA ARG A 153 -4.71 1.88 17.96
C ARG A 153 -4.06 2.93 18.85
N PRO A 154 -4.27 4.21 18.56
CA PRO A 154 -3.61 5.24 19.34
C PRO A 154 -4.20 5.32 20.75
N GLY A 155 -3.32 5.50 21.73
CA GLY A 155 -3.63 5.82 23.12
C GLY A 155 -3.00 7.15 23.53
N VAL A 156 -2.89 7.37 24.85
CA VAL A 156 -2.23 8.57 25.41
C VAL A 156 -0.77 8.68 24.98
N PHE A 157 -0.12 7.54 24.70
CA PHE A 157 1.26 7.44 24.24
C PHE A 157 1.39 7.37 22.70
N GLY A 158 0.33 7.73 21.97
CA GLY A 158 0.30 7.63 20.51
C GLY A 158 -0.01 6.22 20.00
N PRO A 159 0.38 5.88 18.75
CA PRO A 159 1.14 6.73 17.84
C PRO A 159 0.38 7.97 17.36
N LEU A 160 1.12 9.03 17.01
CA LEU A 160 0.56 10.19 16.33
C LEU A 160 0.32 9.85 14.85
N PRO A 161 -0.75 10.38 14.23
CA PRO A 161 -1.01 10.14 12.81
C PRO A 161 0.15 10.56 11.91
N GLN A 162 0.83 11.66 12.21
CA GLN A 162 1.97 12.11 11.42
C GLN A 162 3.13 11.10 11.45
N SER A 163 3.41 10.50 12.61
CA SER A 163 4.48 9.51 12.74
C SER A 163 4.23 8.26 11.88
N ILE A 164 2.98 7.79 11.78
CA ILE A 164 2.67 6.68 10.88
C ILE A 164 2.78 7.13 9.42
N TYR A 165 2.29 8.33 9.10
CA TYR A 165 2.38 8.89 7.75
C TYR A 165 3.83 8.96 7.27
N ASP A 166 4.76 9.47 8.08
CA ASP A 166 6.16 9.62 7.71
C ASP A 166 6.80 8.27 7.34
N ILE A 167 6.56 7.23 8.14
CA ILE A 167 7.05 5.86 7.88
C ILE A 167 6.57 5.36 6.52
N VAL A 168 5.26 5.40 6.26
CA VAL A 168 4.69 4.85 5.03
C VAL A 168 4.94 5.72 3.80
N HIS A 169 5.16 7.03 4.01
CA HIS A 169 5.57 7.97 2.98
C HIS A 169 7.00 7.65 2.50
N GLU A 170 7.94 7.50 3.44
CA GLU A 170 9.33 7.19 3.13
C GLU A 170 9.49 5.82 2.46
N SER A 171 8.69 4.83 2.84
CA SER A 171 8.77 3.47 2.27
C SER A 171 8.13 3.33 0.88
N LEU A 172 7.19 4.21 0.51
CA LEU A 172 6.44 4.09 -0.75
C LEU A 172 7.33 4.09 -2.01
N LYS A 173 8.43 4.83 -1.99
CA LYS A 173 9.37 4.88 -3.13
C LYS A 173 9.98 3.49 -3.42
N TYR A 174 10.30 2.73 -2.38
CA TYR A 174 10.87 1.39 -2.52
C TYR A 174 9.84 0.44 -3.11
N ARG A 175 8.58 0.52 -2.66
CA ARG A 175 7.50 -0.26 -3.28
C ARG A 175 7.38 -0.03 -4.80
N LYS A 176 7.47 1.22 -5.25
CA LYS A 176 7.40 1.59 -6.68
C LYS A 176 8.61 1.09 -7.46
N MET A 177 9.80 1.25 -6.90
CA MET A 177 11.04 0.75 -7.51
C MET A 177 11.00 -0.78 -7.65
N ALA A 178 10.60 -1.50 -6.60
CA ALA A 178 10.60 -2.95 -6.59
C ALA A 178 9.53 -3.56 -7.51
N HIS A 179 8.40 -2.88 -7.72
CA HIS A 179 7.41 -3.30 -8.71
C HIS A 179 7.86 -3.03 -10.13
N SER A 180 8.45 -1.86 -10.37
CA SER A 180 9.02 -1.54 -11.68
C SER A 180 10.17 -2.50 -12.05
N ALA A 181 11.01 -2.88 -11.08
CA ALA A 181 12.08 -3.86 -11.28
C ALA A 181 11.54 -5.28 -11.49
N GLU A 182 10.46 -5.67 -10.80
CA GLU A 182 9.76 -6.94 -11.02
C GLU A 182 9.24 -7.03 -12.46
N ASP A 183 8.52 -6.02 -12.94
CA ASP A 183 7.95 -6.00 -14.29
C ASP A 183 9.03 -5.99 -15.40
N ILE A 184 10.16 -5.32 -15.18
CA ILE A 184 11.32 -5.41 -16.09
C ILE A 184 11.90 -6.82 -16.09
N THR A 185 11.97 -7.45 -14.92
CA THR A 185 12.55 -8.80 -14.77
C THR A 185 11.66 -9.84 -15.43
N THR A 186 10.34 -9.80 -15.23
CA THR A 186 9.39 -10.73 -15.85
C THR A 186 9.36 -10.57 -17.37
N LEU A 187 9.42 -9.33 -17.87
CA LEU A 187 9.53 -9.06 -19.31
C LEU A 187 10.77 -9.74 -19.92
N LEU A 188 11.94 -9.59 -19.27
CA LEU A 188 13.19 -10.22 -19.74
C LEU A 188 13.15 -11.74 -19.61
N LEU A 189 12.56 -12.27 -18.54
CA LEU A 189 12.38 -13.71 -18.34
C LEU A 189 11.60 -14.34 -19.51
N SER A 190 10.52 -13.67 -19.94
CA SER A 190 9.72 -14.10 -21.08
C SER A 190 10.46 -13.94 -22.42
N ASP A 191 11.01 -12.75 -22.70
CA ASP A 191 11.61 -12.43 -24.00
C ASP A 191 12.95 -13.15 -24.26
N GLU A 192 13.79 -13.30 -23.24
CA GLU A 192 15.20 -13.70 -23.41
C GLU A 192 15.57 -15.03 -22.73
N PHE A 193 14.79 -15.48 -21.75
CA PHE A 193 15.08 -16.70 -20.96
C PHE A 193 14.05 -17.82 -21.17
N GLY A 194 13.00 -17.59 -21.96
CA GLY A 194 12.02 -18.61 -22.32
C GLY A 194 11.17 -19.09 -21.14
N VAL A 195 11.01 -18.24 -20.12
CA VAL A 195 10.20 -18.52 -18.93
C VAL A 195 8.81 -17.96 -19.13
N SER A 196 7.80 -18.82 -19.02
CA SER A 196 6.39 -18.44 -19.15
C SER A 196 5.79 -17.97 -17.82
N ASP A 197 4.78 -17.10 -17.89
CA ASP A 197 4.13 -16.50 -16.71
C ASP A 197 3.39 -17.52 -15.84
N ASP A 198 3.07 -18.71 -16.36
CA ASP A 198 2.43 -19.79 -15.59
C ASP A 198 3.41 -20.63 -14.75
N GLU A 199 4.73 -20.44 -14.93
CA GLU A 199 5.76 -21.18 -14.20
C GLU A 199 6.00 -20.65 -12.79
N TYR A 200 5.63 -19.40 -12.53
CA TYR A 200 5.87 -18.71 -11.26
C TYR A 200 4.63 -17.96 -10.75
N TYR A 201 4.69 -17.53 -9.50
CA TYR A 201 3.74 -16.59 -8.93
C TYR A 201 4.44 -15.60 -8.01
N PHE A 202 3.83 -14.43 -7.84
CA PHE A 202 4.40 -13.31 -7.10
C PHE A 202 4.28 -13.48 -5.59
N SER A 203 5.30 -13.02 -4.87
CA SER A 203 5.33 -12.91 -3.41
C SER A 203 6.09 -11.64 -3.01
N ASP A 204 5.73 -11.07 -1.86
CA ASP A 204 6.25 -9.76 -1.44
C ASP A 204 7.43 -9.89 -0.47
N VAL A 205 8.45 -9.08 -0.67
CA VAL A 205 9.60 -8.88 0.22
C VAL A 205 9.82 -7.37 0.37
N ARG A 206 10.26 -6.92 1.55
CA ARG A 206 10.57 -5.51 1.74
C ARG A 206 11.84 -5.12 0.99
N ASN A 207 11.80 -3.95 0.36
CA ASN A 207 12.78 -3.41 -0.57
C ASN A 207 13.12 -4.41 -1.67
N GLY A 208 12.12 -5.08 -2.23
CA GLY A 208 12.37 -6.12 -3.22
C GLY A 208 11.11 -6.79 -3.76
N PHE A 209 11.32 -7.87 -4.51
CA PHE A 209 10.27 -8.72 -5.04
C PHE A 209 10.72 -10.18 -5.01
N MET A 210 9.75 -11.10 -5.09
CA MET A 210 10.02 -12.53 -5.11
C MET A 210 9.11 -13.23 -6.12
N LEU A 211 9.73 -13.97 -7.05
CA LEU A 211 9.05 -14.88 -7.95
C LEU A 211 9.24 -16.30 -7.43
N LYS A 212 8.13 -17.03 -7.21
CA LYS A 212 8.15 -18.41 -6.71
C LYS A 212 7.84 -19.39 -7.83
N PHE A 213 8.83 -20.18 -8.21
CA PHE A 213 8.71 -21.21 -9.22
C PHE A 213 8.35 -22.56 -8.59
N ARG A 214 7.36 -23.25 -9.18
CA ARG A 214 6.94 -24.58 -8.71
C ARG A 214 7.98 -25.66 -9.00
N HIS A 215 8.74 -25.48 -10.07
CA HIS A 215 9.86 -26.32 -10.47
C HIS A 215 11.11 -25.46 -10.62
N ARG A 216 12.30 -26.03 -10.50
CA ARG A 216 13.54 -25.27 -10.64
C ARG A 216 13.68 -24.77 -12.08
N PRO A 217 13.68 -23.45 -12.33
CA PRO A 217 13.87 -22.93 -13.67
C PRO A 217 15.36 -23.00 -14.08
N ASP A 218 15.60 -23.14 -15.37
CA ASP A 218 16.95 -23.08 -15.96
C ASP A 218 17.29 -21.63 -16.35
N ILE A 219 17.69 -20.83 -15.35
CA ILE A 219 17.99 -19.40 -15.51
C ILE A 219 19.43 -19.12 -15.07
N ASP A 220 20.19 -18.48 -15.95
CA ASP A 220 21.47 -17.85 -15.61
C ASP A 220 21.19 -16.52 -14.88
N ILE A 221 21.18 -16.57 -13.54
CA ILE A 221 20.88 -15.42 -12.68
C ILE A 221 21.87 -14.25 -12.91
N PRO A 222 23.20 -14.45 -12.94
CA PRO A 222 24.14 -13.39 -13.29
C PRO A 222 23.83 -12.71 -14.64
N ARG A 223 23.49 -13.49 -15.66
CA ARG A 223 23.10 -12.93 -16.97
C ARG A 223 21.78 -12.14 -16.87
N LEU A 224 20.78 -12.67 -16.18
CA LEU A 224 19.49 -11.98 -15.98
C LEU A 224 19.69 -10.65 -15.24
N GLU A 225 20.47 -10.65 -14.16
CA GLU A 225 20.79 -9.45 -13.39
C GLU A 225 21.46 -8.38 -14.27
N ALA A 226 22.44 -8.78 -15.10
CA ALA A 226 23.11 -7.87 -16.03
C ALA A 226 22.13 -7.26 -17.04
N ARG A 227 21.24 -8.08 -17.61
CA ARG A 227 20.22 -7.61 -18.57
C ARG A 227 19.21 -6.67 -17.94
N VAL A 228 18.77 -6.93 -16.71
CA VAL A 228 17.88 -6.02 -15.96
C VAL A 228 18.58 -4.68 -15.71
N ARG A 229 19.84 -4.69 -15.28
CA ARG A 229 20.61 -3.45 -15.09
C ARG A 229 20.81 -2.66 -16.38
N GLU A 230 21.08 -3.35 -17.49
CA GLU A 230 21.16 -2.72 -18.81
C GLU A 230 19.84 -2.06 -19.18
N ARG A 231 18.70 -2.75 -18.99
CA ARG A 231 17.37 -2.18 -19.24
C ARG A 231 17.05 -0.99 -18.32
N ILE A 232 17.49 -1.03 -17.06
CA ILE A 232 17.36 0.10 -16.13
C ILE A 232 18.13 1.32 -16.67
N ALA A 233 19.34 1.11 -17.16
CA ALA A 233 20.22 2.14 -17.71
C ALA A 233 19.78 2.71 -19.08
N GLU A 234 18.74 2.14 -19.71
CA GLU A 234 18.14 2.70 -20.93
C GLU A 234 17.27 3.95 -20.66
N HIS A 235 17.00 4.28 -19.38
CA HIS A 235 16.19 5.44 -18.97
C HIS A 235 14.79 5.47 -19.62
N LEU A 236 14.13 4.33 -19.74
CA LEU A 236 12.82 4.23 -20.38
C LEU A 236 11.74 4.86 -19.50
N HIS A 237 10.80 5.56 -20.13
CA HIS A 237 9.61 6.09 -19.45
C HIS A 237 8.67 4.95 -19.06
N ILE A 238 8.11 5.01 -17.85
CA ILE A 238 7.10 4.09 -17.35
C ILE A 238 5.80 4.86 -17.08
N ALA A 239 4.69 4.39 -17.66
CA ALA A 239 3.40 5.06 -17.57
C ALA A 239 2.26 4.07 -17.33
N TYR A 240 1.27 4.51 -16.56
CA TYR A 240 -0.03 3.85 -16.51
C TYR A 240 -0.64 3.78 -17.92
N HIS A 241 -1.12 2.60 -18.32
CA HIS A 241 -1.83 2.41 -19.59
C HIS A 241 -3.34 2.25 -19.35
N ASP A 242 -3.72 1.23 -18.58
CA ASP A 242 -5.07 0.95 -18.11
C ASP A 242 -5.02 0.16 -16.79
N GLU A 243 -6.15 -0.36 -16.32
CA GLU A 243 -6.25 -1.05 -15.03
C GLU A 243 -5.48 -2.38 -14.95
N ASP A 244 -5.15 -2.99 -16.09
CA ASP A 244 -4.50 -4.30 -16.17
C ASP A 244 -3.14 -4.25 -16.90
N HIS A 245 -2.70 -3.06 -17.33
CA HIS A 245 -1.47 -2.89 -18.11
C HIS A 245 -0.66 -1.65 -17.72
N VAL A 246 0.66 -1.79 -17.83
CA VAL A 246 1.63 -0.70 -17.73
C VAL A 246 2.40 -0.56 -19.05
N ARG A 247 2.81 0.66 -19.38
CA ARG A 247 3.70 0.93 -20.52
C ARG A 247 5.13 1.16 -20.02
N ILE A 248 6.09 0.43 -20.56
CA ILE A 248 7.53 0.60 -20.33
C ILE A 248 8.20 0.87 -21.68
N GLY A 249 8.67 2.10 -21.88
CA GLY A 249 9.12 2.59 -23.19
C GLY A 249 7.98 2.50 -24.20
N ASP A 250 8.19 1.73 -25.27
CA ASP A 250 7.20 1.51 -26.33
C ASP A 250 6.35 0.25 -26.13
N ARG A 251 6.61 -0.56 -25.09
CA ARG A 251 5.89 -1.81 -24.85
C ARG A 251 4.80 -1.65 -23.80
N VAL A 252 3.65 -2.25 -24.05
CA VAL A 252 2.56 -2.40 -23.09
C VAL A 252 2.59 -3.84 -22.59
N ILE A 253 2.64 -4.02 -21.27
CA ILE A 253 2.74 -5.33 -20.63
C ILE A 253 1.62 -5.49 -19.59
N PRO A 254 1.11 -6.72 -19.37
CA PRO A 254 0.18 -7.01 -18.28
C PRO A 254 0.81 -6.67 -16.92
N CYS A 255 0.02 -6.11 -16.01
CA CYS A 255 0.48 -5.73 -14.69
C CYS A 255 -0.70 -5.62 -13.71
N ASP A 256 -0.60 -6.29 -12.55
CA ASP A 256 -1.63 -6.25 -11.51
C ASP A 256 -1.64 -4.93 -10.71
N GLY A 257 -0.60 -4.10 -10.88
CA GLY A 257 -0.35 -2.90 -10.11
C GLY A 257 0.09 -1.70 -10.97
N PRO A 258 -0.60 -1.36 -12.07
CA PRO A 258 -0.07 -0.42 -13.08
C PRO A 258 0.15 1.00 -12.54
N ARG A 259 -0.52 1.36 -11.43
CA ARG A 259 -0.34 2.64 -10.73
C ARG A 259 0.82 2.67 -9.73
N PHE A 260 1.51 1.54 -9.51
CA PHE A 260 2.58 1.37 -8.52
C PHE A 260 3.99 1.41 -9.15
N HIS A 261 4.23 2.34 -10.07
CA HIS A 261 5.51 2.44 -10.78
C HIS A 261 6.26 3.73 -10.47
N VAL A 262 7.59 3.67 -10.59
CA VAL A 262 8.38 4.87 -10.84
C VAL A 262 8.07 5.41 -12.24
N ARG A 263 8.42 6.66 -12.55
CA ARG A 263 8.10 7.25 -13.87
C ARG A 263 9.16 6.95 -14.92
N ASN A 264 10.35 6.56 -14.48
CA ASN A 264 11.45 6.21 -15.36
C ASN A 264 12.26 5.05 -14.77
N THR A 265 12.76 4.15 -15.62
CA THR A 265 13.56 3.00 -15.17
C THR A 265 14.79 3.43 -14.37
N SER A 266 15.36 4.60 -14.65
CA SER A 266 16.52 5.11 -13.92
C SER A 266 16.26 5.62 -12.51
N GLU A 267 15.00 5.71 -12.09
CA GLU A 267 14.66 5.91 -10.68
C GLU A 267 14.89 4.64 -9.85
N ILE A 268 15.02 3.47 -10.50
CA ILE A 268 15.40 2.21 -9.83
C ILE A 268 16.89 2.26 -9.52
N ILE A 269 17.22 2.29 -8.22
CA ILE A 269 18.59 2.29 -7.72
C ILE A 269 18.87 1.01 -6.92
N ASP A 270 20.15 0.70 -6.73
CA ASP A 270 20.64 -0.41 -5.90
C ASP A 270 20.05 -1.79 -6.27
N PHE A 271 19.73 -1.98 -7.55
CA PHE A 271 19.15 -3.24 -8.03
C PHE A 271 20.17 -4.40 -8.01
N SER A 272 19.72 -5.53 -7.47
CA SER A 272 20.43 -6.81 -7.54
C SER A 272 19.47 -8.00 -7.44
N LEU A 273 19.93 -9.17 -7.87
CA LEU A 273 19.29 -10.46 -7.66
C LEU A 273 20.07 -11.27 -6.63
N HIS A 274 19.37 -12.05 -5.81
CA HIS A 274 20.02 -13.05 -4.98
C HIS A 274 20.78 -14.04 -5.87
N LYS A 275 22.05 -14.32 -5.54
CA LYS A 275 22.98 -15.07 -6.41
C LYS A 275 22.53 -16.48 -6.76
N THR A 276 21.65 -17.06 -5.94
CA THR A 276 21.09 -18.39 -6.12
C THR A 276 19.59 -18.36 -5.91
N LEU A 277 18.88 -19.34 -6.45
CA LEU A 277 17.50 -19.59 -6.04
C LEU A 277 17.46 -20.01 -4.57
N VAL A 278 16.53 -19.44 -3.80
CA VAL A 278 16.29 -19.82 -2.39
C VAL A 278 15.10 -20.77 -2.36
N GLU A 279 15.26 -21.94 -1.77
CA GLU A 279 14.15 -22.88 -1.62
C GLU A 279 13.28 -22.47 -0.43
N ASP A 280 11.96 -22.35 -0.63
CA ASP A 280 11.02 -22.14 0.45
C ASP A 280 10.77 -23.47 1.18
N PRO A 281 11.22 -23.63 2.44
CA PRO A 281 11.15 -24.91 3.14
C PRO A 281 9.72 -25.39 3.41
N LYS A 282 8.71 -24.52 3.31
CA LYS A 282 7.31 -24.89 3.52
C LYS A 282 6.64 -25.44 2.27
N THR A 283 7.05 -24.96 1.10
CA THR A 283 6.39 -25.28 -0.18
C THR A 283 7.27 -26.10 -1.13
N GLY A 284 8.59 -26.11 -0.91
CA GLY A 284 9.57 -26.67 -1.84
C GLY A 284 9.75 -25.85 -3.12
N HIS A 285 9.14 -24.67 -3.21
CA HIS A 285 9.25 -23.80 -4.37
C HIS A 285 10.60 -23.07 -4.41
N PHE A 286 11.09 -22.80 -5.62
CA PHE A 286 12.34 -22.10 -5.85
C PHE A 286 12.07 -20.60 -5.99
N CYS A 287 12.69 -19.77 -5.16
CA CYS A 287 12.47 -18.34 -5.11
C CYS A 287 13.59 -17.60 -5.83
N LEU A 288 13.26 -16.86 -6.89
CA LEU A 288 14.10 -15.79 -7.42
C LEU A 288 13.76 -14.51 -6.66
N ILE A 289 14.76 -13.84 -6.11
CA ILE A 289 14.56 -12.67 -5.25
C ILE A 289 15.34 -11.50 -5.84
N GLY A 290 14.65 -10.39 -6.07
CA GLY A 290 15.25 -9.12 -6.45
C GLY A 290 15.22 -8.13 -5.29
N PHE A 291 16.28 -7.35 -5.16
CA PHE A 291 16.47 -6.32 -4.14
C PHE A 291 16.66 -4.96 -4.80
N ILE A 292 16.27 -3.91 -4.08
CA ILE A 292 16.46 -2.48 -4.43
C ILE A 292 17.14 -1.74 -3.27
N ASP A 293 17.97 -2.47 -2.55
CA ASP A 293 18.79 -2.07 -1.40
C ASP A 293 19.98 -3.03 -1.25
N ASP A 294 20.73 -2.95 -0.16
CA ASP A 294 21.90 -3.79 0.07
C ASP A 294 21.53 -5.29 0.13
N PRO A 295 21.98 -6.12 -0.83
CA PRO A 295 21.68 -7.55 -0.88
C PRO A 295 22.50 -8.40 0.09
N GLN A 296 23.47 -7.81 0.82
CA GLN A 296 24.36 -8.57 1.71
C GLN A 296 23.76 -8.94 3.07
N GLU A 297 22.53 -8.50 3.37
CA GLU A 297 21.83 -8.98 4.56
C GLU A 297 21.37 -10.43 4.39
N ASP A 298 21.49 -11.20 5.46
CA ASP A 298 20.95 -12.56 5.56
C ASP A 298 19.45 -12.57 5.21
N VAL A 299 19.12 -13.11 4.03
CA VAL A 299 17.75 -13.22 3.51
C VAL A 299 16.83 -13.92 4.51
N SER A 300 17.37 -14.87 5.28
CA SER A 300 16.59 -15.63 6.26
C SER A 300 16.16 -14.80 7.48
N ASN A 301 16.83 -13.67 7.73
CA ASN A 301 16.56 -12.79 8.89
C ASN A 301 16.12 -11.36 8.51
N ARG A 302 15.99 -11.01 7.23
CA ARG A 302 15.58 -9.65 6.76
C ARG A 302 14.34 -9.10 7.45
N ASN A 303 13.33 -9.94 7.73
CA ASN A 303 12.12 -9.46 8.40
C ASN A 303 12.38 -8.96 9.83
N THR A 304 13.39 -9.49 10.51
CA THR A 304 13.81 -8.97 11.81
C THR A 304 14.40 -7.57 11.65
N HIS A 305 15.30 -7.36 10.68
CA HIS A 305 15.91 -6.06 10.40
C HIS A 305 14.86 -5.01 10.06
N TYR A 306 13.86 -5.38 9.26
CA TYR A 306 12.89 -4.43 8.75
C TYR A 306 11.70 -4.16 9.67
N PHE A 307 11.13 -5.19 10.29
CA PHE A 307 9.87 -5.06 11.02
C PHE A 307 10.02 -5.09 12.54
N LEU A 308 11.13 -5.64 13.04
CA LEU A 308 11.32 -5.92 14.47
C LEU A 308 12.49 -5.15 15.09
N ALA A 309 13.51 -4.80 14.31
CA ALA A 309 14.65 -4.06 14.80
C ALA A 309 14.22 -2.65 15.21
N ARG A 310 14.64 -2.25 16.40
CA ARG A 310 14.39 -0.93 16.94
C ARG A 310 15.69 -0.14 16.86
N ASN A 311 15.79 0.75 15.89
CA ASN A 311 16.86 1.74 15.87
C ASN A 311 16.48 2.82 16.87
N TYR A 312 16.86 2.63 18.13
CA TYR A 312 16.79 3.68 19.14
C TYR A 312 17.82 4.75 18.75
N GLN A 313 17.35 5.90 18.26
CA GLN A 313 18.16 7.12 18.19
C GLN A 313 18.05 7.90 19.51
#